data_AF-A0A423IRR1-F1
#
_entry.id   AF-A0A423IRR1-F1
#
_cell.length_a   1.000
_cell.length_b   1.000
_cell.length_c   1.000
_cell.angle_alpha   90.00
_cell.angle_beta   90.00
_cell.angle_gamma   90.00
#
_symmetry.space_group_name_H-M   'P 1'
#
loop_
_entity.id
_entity.type
_entity.pdbx_description
1 polymer ?
#
loop_
_entity_poly.entity_id
_entity_poly.type
_entity_poly.pdbx_seq_one_letter_code
_entity_poly.pdbx_strand_id
1 'polypeptide(L)'
;METIIEIGGVPYTFVTEDGATALRLDDKTTASNDTDLGTLNLPEVWLVTRSNGVPLFAVKPDICDKPFRILSAEKLYAEKIQWFEPLAGFYRERLWVNPESNVEGSEVYGAYRQHTWQSIIDFAIVDRPSLVYYRNLPGDWKKQPEGGAKYLLCLVEGDPYWTDGLGQIPFAVDTFRKYWEETHEVDSAIRKTSQTGLDWADGTLGGSDDGSKNVYDNFIIIRACLWASENFELVLEKRAMSGQRFGIGGATVASTVFKPASNVRLKTSIDAGLLAKYKTWGA
;
A
#
# COMPACT_ATOMS: atom_id res chain seq x y z
N MET A 1 16.35 -17.94 -18.15
CA MET A 1 15.68 -16.71 -18.64
C MET A 1 16.58 -15.53 -18.33
N GLU A 2 16.81 -14.63 -19.27
CA GLU A 2 17.57 -13.39 -19.01
C GLU A 2 16.62 -12.22 -18.77
N THR A 3 16.97 -11.34 -17.84
CA THR A 3 16.25 -10.10 -17.56
C THR A 3 17.26 -8.96 -17.48
N ILE A 4 17.09 -7.95 -18.33
CA ILE A 4 17.94 -6.76 -18.34
C ILE A 4 17.22 -5.67 -17.53
N ILE A 5 17.91 -5.12 -16.54
CA ILE A 5 17.38 -4.08 -15.66
C ILE A 5 18.31 -2.88 -15.74
N GLU A 6 17.77 -1.72 -16.06
CA GLU A 6 18.52 -0.46 -16.10
C GLU A 6 18.49 0.20 -14.72
N ILE A 7 19.66 0.34 -14.10
CA ILE A 7 19.83 0.98 -12.79
C ILE A 7 20.75 2.19 -12.97
N GLY A 8 20.22 3.39 -12.75
CA GLY A 8 21.00 4.63 -12.91
C GLY A 8 21.56 4.82 -14.33
N GLY A 9 20.85 4.34 -15.37
CA GLY A 9 21.30 4.39 -16.77
C GLY A 9 22.24 3.26 -17.19
N VAL A 10 22.58 2.34 -16.28
CA VAL A 10 23.47 1.21 -16.56
C VAL A 10 22.65 -0.09 -16.66
N PRO A 11 22.69 -0.82 -17.78
CA PRO A 11 22.00 -2.09 -17.92
C PRO A 11 22.77 -3.20 -17.19
N TYR A 12 22.06 -3.94 -16.34
CA TYR A 12 22.56 -5.13 -15.66
C TYR A 12 21.75 -6.35 -16.11
N THR A 13 22.44 -7.44 -16.46
CA THR A 13 21.77 -8.70 -16.85
C THR A 13 21.65 -9.64 -15.67
N PHE A 14 20.43 -10.06 -15.38
CA PHE A 14 20.12 -11.10 -14.42
C PHE A 14 19.73 -12.37 -15.16
N VAL A 15 20.20 -13.51 -14.67
CA VAL A 15 19.93 -14.82 -15.26
C VAL A 15 19.17 -15.66 -14.22
N THR A 16 17.99 -16.13 -14.61
CA THR A 16 17.15 -17.05 -13.84
C THR A 16 17.28 -18.46 -14.40
N GLU A 17 17.82 -19.38 -13.60
CA GLU A 17 17.99 -20.80 -13.91
C GLU A 17 17.68 -21.63 -12.66
N ASP A 18 17.04 -22.79 -12.85
CA ASP A 18 16.69 -23.73 -11.76
C ASP A 18 16.00 -23.10 -10.54
N GLY A 19 15.16 -22.10 -10.78
CA GLY A 19 14.39 -21.41 -9.73
C GLY A 19 15.16 -20.35 -8.95
N ALA A 20 16.40 -20.02 -9.36
CA ALA A 20 17.24 -19.01 -8.73
C ALA A 20 17.67 -17.95 -9.73
N THR A 21 17.79 -16.70 -9.27
CA THR A 21 18.29 -15.59 -10.10
C THR A 21 19.63 -15.11 -9.57
N ALA A 22 20.57 -14.91 -10.48
CA ALA A 22 21.88 -14.35 -10.21
C ALA A 22 22.17 -13.15 -11.14
N LEU A 23 23.03 -12.24 -10.68
CA LEU A 23 23.59 -11.20 -11.52
C LEU A 23 24.67 -11.81 -12.42
N ARG A 24 24.56 -11.64 -13.74
CA ARG A 24 25.64 -11.96 -14.67
C ARG A 24 26.68 -10.85 -14.60
N LEU A 25 27.90 -11.25 -14.30
CA LEU A 25 29.06 -10.37 -14.28
C LEU A 25 29.90 -10.69 -15.50
N ASP A 26 29.87 -9.80 -16.48
CA ASP A 26 30.70 -9.92 -17.67
C ASP A 26 32.09 -9.37 -17.33
N ASP A 27 33.11 -10.23 -17.34
CA ASP A 27 34.50 -9.85 -17.12
C ASP A 27 35.40 -10.36 -18.26
N LYS A 28 36.55 -9.73 -18.45
CA LYS A 28 37.55 -10.15 -19.43
C LYS A 28 38.51 -11.13 -18.76
N THR A 29 38.79 -12.24 -19.43
CA THR A 29 39.86 -13.14 -19.02
C THR A 29 41.21 -12.40 -19.09
N THR A 30 41.94 -12.36 -17.97
CA THR A 30 43.29 -11.79 -17.88
C THR A 30 44.35 -12.88 -18.05
N ALA A 31 45.60 -12.48 -18.29
CA ALA A 31 46.73 -13.42 -18.36
C ALA A 31 47.02 -14.01 -16.97
N SER A 32 47.56 -15.22 -16.89
CA SER A 32 47.79 -15.92 -15.61
C SER A 32 48.77 -15.21 -14.65
N ASN A 33 49.55 -14.26 -15.16
CA ASN A 33 50.50 -13.44 -14.40
C ASN A 33 49.98 -12.03 -14.10
N ASP A 34 48.74 -11.72 -14.50
CA ASP A 34 48.10 -10.46 -14.18
C ASP A 34 47.72 -10.45 -12.69
N THR A 35 48.19 -9.42 -12.00
CA THR A 35 47.96 -9.21 -10.56
C THR A 35 47.17 -7.93 -10.30
N ASP A 36 46.80 -7.20 -11.34
CA ASP A 36 45.96 -6.03 -11.20
C ASP A 36 44.55 -6.49 -10.84
N LEU A 37 44.12 -6.08 -9.64
CA LEU A 37 42.78 -6.34 -9.17
C LEU A 37 41.79 -5.49 -9.98
N GLY A 38 41.07 -6.13 -10.90
CA GLY A 38 39.91 -5.54 -11.54
C GLY A 38 38.89 -5.09 -10.49
N THR A 39 38.33 -3.89 -10.66
CA THR A 39 37.22 -3.44 -9.83
C THR A 39 35.92 -3.95 -10.43
N LEU A 40 35.26 -4.88 -9.74
CA LEU A 40 33.97 -5.41 -10.15
C LEU A 40 32.86 -4.59 -9.50
N ASN A 41 32.19 -3.75 -10.30
CA ASN A 41 31.17 -2.84 -9.81
C ASN A 41 29.81 -3.54 -9.72
N LEU A 42 29.35 -3.79 -8.49
CA LEU A 42 28.00 -4.28 -8.24
C LEU A 42 26.99 -3.11 -8.26
N PRO A 43 25.78 -3.33 -8.77
CA PRO A 43 24.71 -2.34 -8.68
C PRO A 43 24.26 -2.16 -7.23
N GLU A 44 23.93 -0.92 -6.85
CA GLU A 44 23.24 -0.61 -5.60
C GLU A 44 21.74 -0.87 -5.77
N VAL A 45 21.35 -2.14 -5.70
CA VAL A 45 19.98 -2.57 -5.94
C VAL A 45 19.61 -3.82 -5.15
N TRP A 46 18.37 -3.85 -4.68
CA TRP A 46 17.72 -5.05 -4.19
C TRP A 46 16.73 -5.54 -5.25
N LEU A 47 17.06 -6.66 -5.89
CA LEU A 47 16.15 -7.32 -6.82
C LEU A 47 15.17 -8.19 -6.06
N VAL A 48 13.88 -7.93 -6.26
CA VAL A 48 12.80 -8.67 -5.63
C VAL A 48 12.25 -9.69 -6.61
N THR A 49 12.17 -10.94 -6.18
CA THR A 49 11.76 -12.07 -7.02
C THR A 49 10.54 -12.78 -6.47
N ARG A 50 9.94 -13.65 -7.27
CA ARG A 50 9.10 -14.75 -6.78
C ARG A 50 9.96 -15.79 -6.06
N SER A 51 9.30 -16.73 -5.38
CA SER A 51 9.96 -17.92 -4.81
C SER A 51 10.63 -18.83 -5.85
N ASN A 52 10.22 -18.76 -7.11
CA ASN A 52 10.85 -19.46 -8.24
C ASN A 52 11.92 -18.62 -8.97
N GLY A 53 12.40 -17.53 -8.35
CA GLY A 53 13.50 -16.71 -8.87
C GLY A 53 13.08 -15.64 -9.88
N VAL A 54 11.91 -15.71 -10.49
CA VAL A 54 11.45 -14.73 -11.51
C VAL A 54 11.50 -13.30 -10.95
N PRO A 55 12.22 -12.37 -11.60
CA PRO A 55 12.28 -10.96 -11.19
C PRO A 55 10.91 -10.26 -11.27
N LEU A 56 10.56 -9.52 -10.23
CA LEU A 56 9.28 -8.81 -10.10
C LEU A 56 9.43 -7.30 -10.18
N PHE A 57 10.26 -6.75 -9.30
CA PHE A 57 10.56 -5.32 -9.22
C PHE A 57 11.90 -5.14 -8.48
N ALA A 58 12.43 -3.92 -8.49
CA ALA A 58 13.67 -3.60 -7.80
C ALA A 58 13.50 -2.36 -6.93
N VAL A 59 14.16 -2.34 -5.78
CA VAL A 59 14.18 -1.21 -4.87
C VAL A 59 15.62 -0.78 -4.54
N LYS A 60 15.78 0.50 -4.24
CA LYS A 60 17.06 1.10 -3.87
C LYS A 60 17.36 0.83 -2.40
N PRO A 61 18.50 0.25 -2.04
CA PRO A 61 18.94 0.15 -0.65
C PRO A 61 19.13 1.54 -0.04
N ASP A 62 18.99 1.62 1.29
CA ASP A 62 19.37 2.81 2.06
C ASP A 62 20.87 2.78 2.41
N ILE A 63 21.40 3.88 2.93
CA ILE A 63 22.84 4.04 3.19
C ILE A 63 23.42 3.01 4.18
N CYS A 64 22.58 2.52 5.10
CA CYS A 64 22.98 1.53 6.11
C CYS A 64 22.75 0.08 5.66
N ASP A 65 22.16 -0.12 4.48
CA ASP A 65 21.84 -1.44 3.96
C ASP A 65 23.03 -2.09 3.26
N LYS A 66 22.94 -3.40 3.04
CA LYS A 66 23.80 -4.06 2.06
C LYS A 66 23.49 -3.49 0.67
N PRO A 67 24.50 -3.09 -0.13
CA PRO A 67 24.27 -2.42 -1.41
C PRO A 67 23.59 -3.33 -2.45
N PHE A 68 23.86 -4.64 -2.41
CA PHE A 68 23.30 -5.58 -3.38
C PHE A 68 22.65 -6.78 -2.70
N ARG A 69 21.42 -7.10 -3.11
CA ARG A 69 20.68 -8.30 -2.67
C ARG A 69 19.77 -8.80 -3.79
N ILE A 70 19.56 -10.12 -3.82
CA ILE A 70 18.44 -10.76 -4.52
C ILE A 70 17.64 -11.49 -3.47
N LEU A 71 16.35 -11.17 -3.34
CA LEU A 71 15.48 -11.78 -2.34
C LEU A 71 14.05 -11.93 -2.85
N SER A 72 13.29 -12.85 -2.27
CA SER A 72 11.88 -13.02 -2.63
C SER A 72 10.99 -11.96 -2.00
N ALA A 73 9.81 -11.72 -2.59
CA ALA A 73 8.80 -10.81 -2.04
C ALA A 73 8.41 -11.17 -0.59
N GLU A 74 8.34 -12.45 -0.24
CA GLU A 74 8.04 -12.92 1.13
C GLU A 74 9.13 -12.52 2.12
N LYS A 75 10.41 -12.59 1.72
CA LYS A 75 11.53 -12.13 2.57
C LYS A 75 11.50 -10.62 2.76
N LEU A 76 11.21 -9.88 1.69
CA LEU A 76 11.09 -8.43 1.72
C LEU A 76 9.97 -7.99 2.66
N TYR A 77 8.82 -8.67 2.57
CA TYR A 77 7.66 -8.44 3.43
C TYR A 77 7.94 -8.77 4.90
N ALA A 78 8.63 -9.88 5.17
CA ALA A 78 9.04 -10.25 6.53
C ALA A 78 9.99 -9.20 7.17
N GLU A 79 10.78 -8.51 6.35
CA GLU A 79 11.64 -7.39 6.76
C GLU A 79 10.87 -6.05 6.85
N LYS A 80 9.56 -6.05 6.61
CA LYS A 80 8.65 -4.90 6.66
C LYS A 80 9.00 -3.76 5.68
N ILE A 81 9.82 -4.06 4.66
CA ILE A 81 10.23 -3.08 3.66
C ILE A 81 9.06 -2.72 2.75
N GLN A 82 8.93 -1.45 2.37
CA GLN A 82 7.89 -0.94 1.48
C GLN A 82 8.45 0.16 0.57
N TRP A 83 7.74 0.54 -0.51
CA TRP A 83 8.26 1.48 -1.52
C TRP A 83 7.22 2.50 -2.03
N PHE A 84 6.06 2.60 -1.38
CA PHE A 84 4.94 3.42 -1.85
C PHE A 84 4.63 4.63 -0.95
N GLU A 85 5.26 4.72 0.22
CA GLU A 85 5.16 5.88 1.13
C GLU A 85 6.54 6.35 1.60
N PRO A 86 7.12 7.39 0.97
CA PRO A 86 8.48 7.87 1.25
C PRO A 86 8.77 8.29 2.70
N LEU A 87 7.74 8.75 3.42
CA LEU A 87 7.87 9.23 4.80
C LEU A 87 7.59 8.14 5.85
N ALA A 88 7.11 6.97 5.43
CA ALA A 88 6.93 5.84 6.32
C ALA A 88 8.27 5.16 6.62
N GLY A 89 8.36 4.49 7.78
CA GLY A 89 9.49 3.66 8.12
C GLY A 89 9.70 2.55 7.08
N PHE A 90 10.93 2.06 6.98
CA PHE A 90 11.30 0.95 6.09
C PHE A 90 11.05 1.23 4.59
N TYR A 91 10.95 2.51 4.21
CA TYR A 91 10.82 2.92 2.82
C TYR A 91 12.09 2.62 2.01
N ARG A 92 11.92 2.10 0.79
CA ARG A 92 12.96 1.98 -0.23
C ARG A 92 12.39 2.47 -1.55
N GLU A 93 13.13 3.32 -2.24
CA GLU A 93 12.69 3.85 -3.54
C GLU A 93 12.57 2.72 -4.56
N ARG A 94 11.42 2.62 -5.22
CA ARG A 94 11.25 1.66 -6.32
C ARG A 94 11.99 2.15 -7.56
N LEU A 95 12.92 1.33 -8.06
CA LEU A 95 13.75 1.66 -9.22
C LEU A 95 13.22 1.07 -10.53
N TRP A 96 12.60 -0.10 -10.46
CA TRP A 96 12.16 -0.84 -11.65
C TRP A 96 10.98 -1.74 -11.32
N VAL A 97 10.11 -1.97 -12.30
CA VAL A 97 9.08 -3.01 -12.29
C VAL A 97 9.21 -3.81 -13.57
N ASN A 98 9.04 -5.13 -13.45
CA ASN A 98 9.07 -6.00 -14.62
C ASN A 98 8.02 -5.56 -15.64
N PRO A 99 8.40 -5.23 -16.89
CA PRO A 99 7.47 -4.79 -17.92
C PRO A 99 6.35 -5.79 -18.23
N GLU A 100 6.58 -7.08 -17.96
CA GLU A 100 5.59 -8.14 -18.17
C GLU A 100 4.58 -8.27 -17.03
N SER A 101 4.68 -7.47 -15.96
CA SER A 101 3.79 -7.55 -14.79
C SER A 101 2.31 -7.30 -15.15
N ASN A 102 2.05 -6.52 -16.20
CA ASN A 102 0.71 -6.21 -16.72
C ASN A 102 0.32 -7.05 -17.95
N VAL A 103 1.18 -7.97 -18.41
CA VAL A 103 0.95 -8.75 -19.63
C VAL A 103 0.26 -10.06 -19.26
N GLU A 104 -1.04 -10.17 -19.54
CA GLU A 104 -1.83 -11.36 -19.22
C GLU A 104 -1.21 -12.62 -19.82
N GLY A 105 -1.11 -13.67 -19.00
CA GLY A 105 -0.49 -14.94 -19.38
C GLY A 105 1.04 -15.00 -19.22
N SER A 106 1.71 -13.89 -18.92
CA SER A 106 3.13 -13.91 -18.56
C SER A 106 3.34 -14.61 -17.21
N GLU A 107 4.54 -15.15 -16.99
CA GLU A 107 4.89 -15.78 -15.71
C GLU A 107 4.85 -14.77 -14.54
N VAL A 108 5.14 -13.51 -14.84
CA VAL A 108 5.20 -12.41 -13.87
C VAL A 108 3.79 -11.94 -13.50
N TYR A 109 2.86 -11.91 -14.45
CA TYR A 109 1.48 -11.48 -14.25
C TYR A 109 0.79 -12.24 -13.12
N GLY A 110 1.03 -13.56 -13.06
CA GLY A 110 0.46 -14.44 -12.02
C GLY A 110 1.05 -14.24 -10.62
N ALA A 111 2.07 -13.40 -10.44
CA ALA A 111 2.60 -13.05 -9.12
C ALA A 111 1.75 -12.00 -8.40
N TYR A 112 0.92 -11.28 -9.15
CA TYR A 112 0.14 -10.15 -8.65
C TYR A 112 -1.35 -10.44 -8.72
N ARG A 113 -2.08 -9.88 -7.76
CA ARG A 113 -3.49 -9.60 -7.97
C ARG A 113 -3.64 -8.28 -8.75
N GLN A 114 -4.28 -8.34 -9.90
CA GLN A 114 -4.42 -7.19 -10.80
C GLN A 114 -5.60 -6.30 -10.41
N HIS A 115 -5.36 -4.99 -10.36
CA HIS A 115 -6.36 -3.99 -10.00
C HIS A 115 -6.22 -2.71 -10.82
N THR A 116 -7.34 -2.01 -10.97
CA THR A 116 -7.36 -0.57 -11.27
C THR A 116 -7.70 0.19 -9.99
N TRP A 117 -7.38 1.48 -9.92
CA TRP A 117 -7.86 2.30 -8.80
C TRP A 117 -9.38 2.31 -8.72
N GLN A 118 -10.08 2.27 -9.86
CA GLN A 118 -11.53 2.19 -9.89
C GLN A 118 -12.05 0.91 -9.23
N SER A 119 -11.44 -0.25 -9.47
CA SER A 119 -11.86 -1.50 -8.83
C SER A 119 -11.76 -1.47 -7.30
N ILE A 120 -10.77 -0.76 -6.75
CA ILE A 120 -10.61 -0.56 -5.31
C ILE A 120 -11.68 0.41 -4.79
N ILE A 121 -11.92 1.50 -5.53
CA ILE A 121 -12.97 2.49 -5.22
C ILE A 121 -14.34 1.83 -5.20
N ASP A 122 -14.69 1.04 -6.22
CA ASP A 122 -15.99 0.37 -6.32
C ASP A 122 -16.25 -0.53 -5.11
N PHE A 123 -15.21 -1.16 -4.56
CA PHE A 123 -15.32 -1.90 -3.31
C PHE A 123 -15.49 -0.97 -2.10
N ALA A 124 -14.71 0.11 -2.03
CA ALA A 124 -14.64 1.02 -0.88
C ALA A 124 -15.87 1.93 -0.71
N ILE A 125 -16.62 2.22 -1.78
CA ILE A 125 -17.83 3.08 -1.72
C ILE A 125 -19.08 2.35 -1.22
N VAL A 126 -19.03 1.01 -1.15
CA VAL A 126 -20.12 0.23 -0.59
C VAL A 126 -20.12 0.41 0.91
N ASP A 127 -21.20 1.02 1.42
CA ASP A 127 -21.36 1.32 2.83
C ASP A 127 -21.39 0.06 3.70
N ARG A 128 -20.44 -0.05 4.64
CA ARG A 128 -20.34 -1.19 5.54
C ARG A 128 -20.05 -0.74 6.99
N PRO A 129 -20.63 -1.42 8.00
CA PRO A 129 -20.25 -1.19 9.39
C PRO A 129 -18.76 -1.53 9.61
N SER A 130 -18.01 -0.72 10.38
CA SER A 130 -16.56 -0.94 10.58
C SER A 130 -16.19 -2.37 11.06
N LEU A 131 -17.09 -3.05 11.78
CA LEU A 131 -16.90 -4.43 12.25
C LEU A 131 -16.79 -5.47 11.10
N VAL A 132 -17.25 -5.20 9.88
CA VAL A 132 -17.12 -6.20 8.81
C VAL A 132 -15.75 -6.21 8.14
N TYR A 133 -14.85 -5.29 8.50
CA TYR A 133 -13.47 -5.24 8.03
C TYR A 133 -12.53 -6.17 8.81
N TYR A 134 -13.02 -6.81 9.87
CA TYR A 134 -12.23 -7.80 10.62
C TYR A 134 -11.92 -9.04 9.77
N ARG A 135 -10.86 -9.75 10.17
CA ARG A 135 -10.32 -10.91 9.46
C ARG A 135 -11.43 -11.91 9.08
N ASN A 136 -11.45 -12.29 7.80
CA ASN A 136 -12.40 -13.23 7.20
C ASN A 136 -13.87 -12.76 7.13
N LEU A 137 -14.17 -11.49 7.39
CA LEU A 137 -15.51 -10.94 7.18
C LEU A 137 -15.66 -10.30 5.78
N PRO A 138 -16.88 -10.00 5.32
CA PRO A 138 -17.13 -9.51 3.95
C PRO A 138 -16.39 -8.22 3.57
N GLY A 139 -16.00 -7.40 4.55
CA GLY A 139 -15.20 -6.19 4.33
C GLY A 139 -13.68 -6.45 4.27
N ASP A 140 -13.18 -7.62 4.68
CA ASP A 140 -11.75 -7.98 4.60
C ASP A 140 -11.31 -8.14 3.15
N TRP A 141 -11.05 -7.00 2.50
CA TRP A 141 -10.72 -6.86 1.09
C TRP A 141 -9.58 -7.80 0.66
N LYS A 142 -8.63 -8.06 1.56
CA LYS A 142 -7.46 -8.92 1.32
C LYS A 142 -7.84 -10.37 1.02
N LYS A 143 -9.01 -10.83 1.50
CA LYS A 143 -9.52 -12.18 1.30
C LYS A 143 -10.58 -12.28 0.20
N GLN A 144 -11.23 -11.18 -0.13
CA GLN A 144 -12.30 -11.18 -1.12
C GLN A 144 -11.76 -11.48 -2.52
N PRO A 145 -12.52 -12.22 -3.36
CA PRO A 145 -12.18 -12.42 -4.77
C PRO A 145 -12.08 -11.12 -5.56
N GLU A 146 -12.85 -10.09 -5.20
CA GLU A 146 -12.86 -8.76 -5.82
C GLU A 146 -11.75 -7.86 -5.26
N GLY A 147 -11.06 -8.29 -4.20
CA GLY A 147 -9.91 -7.62 -3.63
C GLY A 147 -8.65 -8.46 -3.77
N GLY A 148 -7.88 -8.56 -2.69
CA GLY A 148 -6.55 -9.17 -2.70
C GLY A 148 -6.52 -10.67 -3.00
N ALA A 149 -7.64 -11.40 -2.87
CA ALA A 149 -7.74 -12.84 -3.12
C ALA A 149 -6.60 -13.67 -2.49
N LYS A 150 -6.09 -13.27 -1.32
CA LYS A 150 -4.95 -13.86 -0.58
C LYS A 150 -3.57 -13.71 -1.25
N TYR A 151 -3.43 -12.90 -2.29
CA TYR A 151 -2.13 -12.53 -2.83
C TYR A 151 -1.34 -11.70 -1.81
N LEU A 152 -0.01 -11.83 -1.87
CA LEU A 152 0.88 -10.95 -1.11
C LEU A 152 1.00 -9.58 -1.78
N LEU A 153 1.14 -9.58 -3.10
CA LEU A 153 1.30 -8.39 -3.93
C LEU A 153 0.06 -8.14 -4.78
N CYS A 154 -0.35 -6.88 -4.85
CA CYS A 154 -1.28 -6.37 -5.85
C CYS A 154 -0.51 -5.50 -6.85
N LEU A 155 -0.99 -5.45 -8.08
CA LEU A 155 -0.50 -4.52 -9.10
C LEU A 155 -1.64 -3.58 -9.47
N VAL A 156 -1.45 -2.28 -9.22
CA VAL A 156 -2.45 -1.25 -9.50
C VAL A 156 -1.93 -0.35 -10.59
N GLU A 157 -2.51 -0.46 -11.79
CA GLU A 157 -2.11 0.34 -12.97
C GLU A 157 -0.59 0.30 -13.25
N GLY A 158 0.06 -0.85 -13.01
CA GLY A 158 1.49 -1.06 -13.24
C GLY A 158 2.41 -0.80 -12.04
N ASP A 159 1.86 -0.34 -10.91
CA ASP A 159 2.63 -0.15 -9.68
C ASP A 159 2.34 -1.27 -8.68
N PRO A 160 3.37 -1.96 -8.15
CA PRO A 160 3.17 -3.02 -7.16
C PRO A 160 2.91 -2.41 -5.79
N TYR A 161 2.07 -3.07 -4.99
CA TYR A 161 1.76 -2.71 -3.61
C TYR A 161 1.66 -3.95 -2.73
N TRP A 162 1.90 -3.78 -1.44
CA TRP A 162 1.44 -4.77 -0.48
C TRP A 162 -0.08 -4.81 -0.43
N THR A 163 -0.63 -6.02 -0.47
CA THR A 163 -2.08 -6.25 -0.48
C THR A 163 -2.73 -5.77 0.80
N ASP A 164 -2.03 -5.84 1.93
CA ASP A 164 -2.51 -5.32 3.20
C ASP A 164 -2.57 -3.80 3.26
N GLY A 165 -1.57 -3.10 2.70
CA GLY A 165 -1.61 -1.66 2.54
C GLY A 165 -2.85 -1.19 1.79
N LEU A 166 -3.12 -1.77 0.60
CA LEU A 166 -4.34 -1.44 -0.17
C LEU A 166 -5.63 -1.84 0.57
N GLY A 167 -5.57 -2.91 1.36
CA GLY A 167 -6.69 -3.37 2.19
C GLY A 167 -7.13 -2.38 3.26
N GLN A 168 -6.33 -1.36 3.59
CA GLN A 168 -6.72 -0.29 4.50
C GLN A 168 -7.71 0.71 3.90
N ILE A 169 -7.76 0.82 2.56
CA ILE A 169 -8.56 1.86 1.88
C ILE A 169 -10.06 1.71 2.21
N PRO A 170 -10.71 0.54 2.03
CA PRO A 170 -12.14 0.39 2.33
C PRO A 170 -12.47 0.67 3.79
N PHE A 171 -11.64 0.18 4.72
CA PHE A 171 -11.80 0.42 6.15
C PHE A 171 -11.73 1.92 6.49
N ALA A 172 -10.74 2.63 5.94
CA ALA A 172 -10.54 4.05 6.20
C ALA A 172 -11.67 4.91 5.63
N VAL A 173 -12.22 4.55 4.47
CA VAL A 173 -13.33 5.28 3.83
C VAL A 173 -14.58 5.22 4.70
N ASP A 174 -15.01 4.03 5.11
CA ASP A 174 -16.22 3.89 5.94
C ASP A 174 -16.04 4.47 7.34
N THR A 175 -14.87 4.25 7.95
CA THR A 175 -14.58 4.77 9.28
C THR A 175 -14.52 6.30 9.28
N PHE A 176 -13.96 6.89 8.21
CA PHE A 176 -14.00 8.34 8.01
C PHE A 176 -15.43 8.86 7.87
N ARG A 177 -16.25 8.22 7.03
CA ARG A 177 -17.65 8.62 6.81
C ARG A 177 -18.44 8.60 8.11
N LYS A 178 -18.32 7.52 8.89
CA LYS A 178 -18.91 7.43 10.23
C LYS A 178 -18.50 8.60 11.12
N TYR A 179 -17.20 8.87 11.25
CA TYR A 179 -16.75 9.96 12.11
C TYR A 179 -17.11 11.33 11.56
N TRP A 180 -17.21 11.50 10.25
CA TRP A 180 -17.63 12.77 9.64
C TRP A 180 -19.11 13.04 9.88
N GLU A 181 -19.96 12.01 9.85
CA GLU A 181 -21.36 12.09 10.27
C GLU A 181 -21.51 12.41 11.77
N GLU A 182 -20.57 11.98 12.61
CA GLU A 182 -20.58 12.28 14.05
C GLU A 182 -20.04 13.69 14.39
N THR A 183 -18.94 14.11 13.73
CA THR A 183 -18.21 15.34 14.09
C THR A 183 -18.62 16.54 13.25
N HIS A 184 -19.15 16.30 12.05
CA HIS A 184 -19.34 17.29 10.98
C HIS A 184 -18.06 18.04 10.56
N GLU A 185 -16.88 17.55 10.98
CA GLU A 185 -15.59 18.20 10.79
C GLU A 185 -14.59 17.22 10.18
N VAL A 186 -14.17 17.50 8.94
CA VAL A 186 -13.27 16.65 8.13
C VAL A 186 -11.98 16.33 8.89
N ASP A 187 -11.32 17.36 9.43
CA ASP A 187 -10.05 17.20 10.12
C ASP A 187 -10.18 16.32 11.38
N SER A 188 -11.30 16.44 12.10
CA SER A 188 -11.58 15.60 13.25
C SER A 188 -11.86 14.15 12.84
N ALA A 189 -12.58 13.95 11.74
CA ALA A 189 -12.90 12.62 11.23
C ALA A 189 -11.65 11.87 10.74
N ILE A 190 -10.73 12.57 10.04
CA ILE A 190 -9.44 12.01 9.62
C ILE A 190 -8.64 11.56 10.84
N ARG A 191 -8.45 12.43 11.85
CA ARG A 191 -7.67 12.08 13.05
C ARG A 191 -8.27 10.91 13.83
N LYS A 192 -9.60 10.87 14.00
CA LYS A 192 -10.29 9.75 14.66
C LYS A 192 -10.14 8.44 13.88
N THR A 193 -10.18 8.50 12.55
CA THR A 193 -9.98 7.33 11.68
C THR A 193 -8.56 6.79 11.81
N SER A 194 -7.55 7.67 11.73
CA SER A 194 -6.15 7.30 11.94
C SER A 194 -5.91 6.68 13.32
N GLN A 195 -6.52 7.23 14.38
CA GLN A 195 -6.44 6.65 15.72
C GLN A 195 -7.08 5.26 15.78
N THR A 196 -8.26 5.09 15.19
CA THR A 196 -8.94 3.78 15.15
C THR A 196 -8.12 2.74 14.40
N GLY A 197 -7.45 3.13 13.31
CA GLY A 197 -6.54 2.25 12.58
C GLY A 197 -5.35 1.78 13.41
N LEU A 198 -4.78 2.67 14.25
CA LEU A 198 -3.71 2.30 15.19
C LEU A 198 -4.22 1.34 16.27
N ASP A 199 -5.38 1.62 16.86
CA ASP A 199 -5.96 0.83 17.94
C ASP A 199 -6.37 -0.59 17.46
N TRP A 200 -6.60 -0.76 16.16
CA TRP A 200 -7.03 -2.03 15.54
C TRP A 200 -5.92 -2.67 14.71
N ALA A 201 -4.67 -2.18 14.81
CA ALA A 201 -3.55 -2.62 13.98
C ALA A 201 -3.23 -4.13 14.10
N ASP A 202 -3.52 -4.76 15.24
CA ASP A 202 -3.34 -6.20 15.45
C ASP A 202 -4.54 -7.05 14.96
N GLY A 203 -5.57 -6.40 14.39
CA GLY A 203 -6.80 -7.04 13.94
C GLY A 203 -7.76 -7.44 15.06
N THR A 204 -7.59 -6.94 16.29
CA THR A 204 -8.45 -7.19 17.44
C THR A 204 -9.11 -5.93 17.99
N LEU A 205 -10.24 -6.08 18.69
CA LEU A 205 -10.91 -4.97 19.39
C LEU A 205 -10.12 -4.62 20.66
N GLY A 206 -9.39 -3.51 20.63
CA GLY A 206 -8.66 -3.00 21.79
C GLY A 206 -7.22 -3.49 21.93
N GLY A 207 -6.59 -3.85 20.81
CA GLY A 207 -5.17 -4.20 20.76
C GLY A 207 -4.28 -3.01 21.13
N SER A 208 -3.24 -3.25 21.92
CA SER A 208 -2.17 -2.28 22.15
C SER A 208 -0.97 -2.67 21.27
N ASP A 209 -0.89 -2.14 20.05
CA ASP A 209 0.29 -2.35 19.21
C ASP A 209 1.28 -1.19 19.35
N ASP A 210 2.39 -1.45 20.04
CA ASP A 210 3.54 -0.54 20.10
C ASP A 210 4.38 -0.53 18.81
N GLY A 211 4.14 -1.49 17.89
CA GLY A 211 4.88 -1.73 16.65
C GLY A 211 4.31 -1.07 15.39
N SER A 212 3.16 -0.40 15.48
CA SER A 212 2.47 0.30 14.38
C SER A 212 2.95 1.74 14.15
N LYS A 213 3.98 2.19 14.87
CA LYS A 213 4.49 3.56 14.80
C LYS A 213 5.17 3.79 13.44
N ASN A 214 4.65 4.77 12.68
CA ASN A 214 5.18 5.18 11.37
C ASN A 214 5.21 4.11 10.27
N VAL A 215 4.32 3.12 10.30
CA VAL A 215 4.19 2.12 9.22
C VAL A 215 3.31 2.62 8.07
N TYR A 216 3.46 2.02 6.89
CA TYR A 216 2.78 2.43 5.66
C TYR A 216 1.24 2.38 5.75
N ASP A 217 0.66 1.51 6.57
CA ASP A 217 -0.81 1.41 6.73
C ASP A 217 -1.41 2.76 7.16
N ASN A 218 -0.77 3.46 8.10
CA ASN A 218 -1.24 4.76 8.59
C ASN A 218 -1.28 5.81 7.48
N PHE A 219 -0.31 5.77 6.56
CA PHE A 219 -0.23 6.67 5.43
C PHE A 219 -1.35 6.38 4.42
N ILE A 220 -1.61 5.10 4.13
CA ILE A 220 -2.72 4.71 3.26
C ILE A 220 -4.07 5.11 3.86
N ILE A 221 -4.24 4.96 5.18
CA ILE A 221 -5.45 5.43 5.89
C ILE A 221 -5.65 6.93 5.66
N ILE A 222 -4.61 7.76 5.85
CA ILE A 222 -4.70 9.21 5.61
C ILE A 222 -5.06 9.50 4.15
N ARG A 223 -4.44 8.82 3.17
CA ARG A 223 -4.75 8.99 1.74
C ARG A 223 -6.21 8.65 1.44
N ALA A 224 -6.71 7.56 2.00
CA ALA A 224 -8.09 7.12 1.83
C ALA A 224 -9.08 8.11 2.46
N CYS A 225 -8.81 8.64 3.65
CA CYS A 225 -9.68 9.66 4.26
C CYS A 225 -9.66 10.99 3.47
N LEU A 226 -8.49 11.43 2.99
CA LEU A 226 -8.39 12.62 2.14
C LEU A 226 -9.16 12.43 0.83
N TRP A 227 -9.01 11.27 0.20
CA TRP A 227 -9.80 10.91 -0.97
C TRP A 227 -11.30 10.93 -0.67
N ALA A 228 -11.74 10.30 0.43
CA ALA A 228 -13.14 10.28 0.81
C ALA A 228 -13.69 11.69 1.08
N SER A 229 -12.91 12.57 1.70
CA SER A 229 -13.31 13.97 1.95
C SER A 229 -13.53 14.79 0.67
N GLU A 230 -12.89 14.40 -0.43
CA GLU A 230 -13.07 15.03 -1.75
C GLU A 230 -14.17 14.35 -2.60
N ASN A 231 -14.59 13.13 -2.24
CA ASN A 231 -15.49 12.30 -3.06
C ASN A 231 -16.80 11.93 -2.37
N PHE A 232 -17.05 12.44 -1.16
CA PHE A 232 -18.31 12.32 -0.45
C PHE A 232 -18.80 13.69 -0.01
N GLU A 233 -20.12 13.84 0.07
CA GLU A 233 -20.76 15.03 0.63
C GLU A 233 -21.53 14.66 1.90
N LEU A 234 -21.35 15.47 2.95
CA LEU A 234 -22.13 15.38 4.17
C LEU A 234 -23.50 16.05 3.95
N VAL A 235 -24.57 15.26 4.07
CA VAL A 235 -25.96 15.71 3.98
C VAL A 235 -26.57 15.73 5.37
N LEU A 236 -27.16 16.87 5.75
CA LEU A 236 -27.85 17.04 7.02
C LEU A 236 -29.36 17.10 6.79
N GLU A 237 -30.08 16.05 7.16
CA GLU A 237 -31.53 15.99 7.06
C GLU A 237 -32.19 16.27 8.41
N LYS A 238 -33.13 17.21 8.45
CA LYS A 238 -34.00 17.38 9.62
C LYS A 238 -35.13 16.37 9.55
N ARG A 239 -35.08 15.33 10.38
CA ARG A 239 -36.20 14.40 10.52
C ARG A 239 -37.15 14.89 11.61
N ALA A 240 -38.42 15.05 11.24
CA ALA A 240 -39.48 15.23 12.21
C ALA A 240 -39.62 13.94 13.02
N MET A 241 -39.38 14.01 14.32
CA MET A 241 -39.64 12.89 15.22
C MET A 241 -41.16 12.75 15.37
N SER A 242 -41.74 11.64 14.90
CA SER A 242 -43.14 11.33 15.19
C SER A 242 -43.25 10.60 16.53
N GLY A 243 -44.03 11.17 17.46
CA GLY A 243 -44.52 10.43 18.64
C GLY A 243 -44.24 11.06 20.02
N GLN A 244 -45.18 11.92 20.45
CA GLN A 244 -45.87 11.94 21.76
C GLN A 244 -45.15 11.81 23.12
N ARG A 245 -43.81 11.65 23.22
CA ARG A 245 -43.11 11.58 24.52
C ARG A 245 -41.89 12.47 24.69
N PHE A 246 -41.40 13.08 23.62
CA PHE A 246 -40.32 14.06 23.68
C PHE A 246 -40.68 15.22 22.76
N GLY A 247 -40.40 16.45 23.18
CA GLY A 247 -40.90 17.68 22.56
C GLY A 247 -40.62 17.81 21.07
N ILE A 248 -41.22 18.83 20.46
CA ILE A 248 -41.11 19.19 19.03
C ILE A 248 -39.68 19.70 18.72
N GLY A 249 -38.70 18.81 18.79
CA GLY A 249 -37.34 19.02 18.33
C GLY A 249 -37.05 17.96 17.29
N GLY A 250 -36.89 18.36 16.03
CA GLY A 250 -36.44 17.45 14.99
C GLY A 250 -35.03 16.94 15.31
N ALA A 251 -34.75 15.68 14.98
CA ALA A 251 -33.37 15.17 15.01
C ALA A 251 -32.70 15.54 13.68
N THR A 252 -31.52 16.14 13.75
CA THR A 252 -30.65 16.24 12.57
C THR A 252 -29.98 14.89 12.38
N VAL A 253 -30.25 14.24 11.25
CA VAL A 253 -29.58 13.00 10.84
C VAL A 253 -28.53 13.39 9.81
N ALA A 254 -27.28 13.06 10.09
CA ALA A 254 -26.18 13.19 9.15
C ALA A 254 -26.02 11.91 8.33
N SER A 255 -25.72 12.06 7.05
CA SER A 255 -25.34 10.95 6.17
C SER A 255 -24.31 11.42 5.16
N THR A 256 -23.55 10.49 4.60
CA THR A 256 -22.59 10.75 3.53
C THR A 256 -23.04 10.15 2.21
N VAL A 257 -22.99 10.94 1.16
CA VAL A 257 -23.36 10.52 -0.21
C VAL A 257 -22.14 10.57 -1.11
N PHE A 258 -21.88 9.50 -1.84
CA PHE A 258 -20.77 9.45 -2.80
C PHE A 258 -21.02 10.42 -3.96
N LYS A 259 -20.08 11.33 -4.18
CA LYS A 259 -20.02 12.26 -5.30
C LYS A 259 -18.60 12.21 -5.89
N PRO A 260 -18.36 11.41 -6.95
CA PRO A 260 -17.03 11.22 -7.49
C PRO A 260 -16.46 12.55 -8.01
N ALA A 261 -15.22 12.85 -7.63
CA ALA A 261 -14.49 14.03 -8.05
C ALA A 261 -13.12 13.66 -8.63
N SER A 262 -12.30 12.90 -7.90
CA SER A 262 -10.93 12.54 -8.29
C SER A 262 -10.39 11.38 -7.49
N ASN A 263 -9.55 10.52 -8.10
CA ASN A 263 -8.81 9.48 -7.41
C ASN A 263 -7.35 9.86 -7.08
N VAL A 264 -6.93 11.10 -7.35
CA VAL A 264 -5.54 11.56 -7.21
C VAL A 264 -5.00 11.33 -5.80
N ARG A 265 -5.78 11.57 -4.74
CA ARG A 265 -5.36 11.33 -3.35
C ARG A 265 -4.97 9.88 -3.06
N LEU A 266 -5.61 8.92 -3.72
CA LEU A 266 -5.24 7.51 -3.63
C LEU A 266 -3.94 7.21 -4.40
N LYS A 267 -3.49 8.06 -5.31
CA LYS A 267 -2.26 7.90 -6.12
C LYS A 267 -1.07 8.74 -5.64
N THR A 268 -1.31 9.79 -4.86
CA THR A 268 -0.28 10.70 -4.34
C THR A 268 0.13 10.32 -2.92
N SER A 269 1.42 10.07 -2.70
CA SER A 269 1.99 9.86 -1.36
C SER A 269 1.80 11.08 -0.45
N ILE A 270 1.78 10.85 0.86
CA ILE A 270 1.60 11.93 1.84
C ILE A 270 2.86 12.79 1.93
N ASP A 271 2.68 14.11 1.85
CA ASP A 271 3.76 15.08 2.09
C ASP A 271 3.94 15.40 3.58
N ALA A 272 5.03 16.10 3.92
CA ALA A 272 5.37 16.43 5.30
C ALA A 272 4.33 17.34 5.99
N GLY A 273 3.62 18.18 5.23
CA GLY A 273 2.60 19.08 5.77
C GLY A 273 1.33 18.32 6.16
N LEU A 274 0.85 17.45 5.28
CA LEU A 274 -0.27 16.55 5.56
C LEU A 274 0.07 15.59 6.69
N LEU A 275 1.30 15.05 6.71
CA LEU A 275 1.76 14.21 7.80
C LEU A 275 1.75 14.96 9.14
N ALA A 276 2.32 16.17 9.20
CA ALA A 276 2.32 16.97 10.42
C ALA A 276 0.90 17.30 10.91
N LYS A 277 -0.07 17.45 9.99
CA LYS A 277 -1.46 17.77 10.31
C LYS A 277 -2.24 16.56 10.86
N TYR A 278 -2.01 15.36 10.33
CA TYR A 278 -2.86 14.19 10.58
C TYR A 278 -2.17 13.02 11.28
N LYS A 279 -0.85 13.09 11.51
CA LYS A 279 -0.12 12.09 12.31
C LYS A 279 -0.73 11.99 13.71
N THR A 280 -1.11 10.79 14.10
CA THR A 280 -1.66 10.45 15.43
C THR A 280 -0.73 9.56 16.25
N TRP A 281 0.31 8.99 15.64
CA TRP A 281 1.30 8.16 16.32
C TRP A 281 2.43 9.00 16.92
N GLY A 282 3.09 8.47 17.96
CA GLY A 282 4.24 9.11 18.62
C GLY A 282 5.44 9.34 17.68
N ALA A 283 6.38 10.18 18.14
CA ALA A 283 7.72 10.26 17.58
C ALA A 283 8.58 9.08 18.06
#